data_AF-A0A525I9M9-F1
#
_entry.id   AF-A0A525I9M9-F1
#
_cell.length_a   1.000
_cell.length_b   1.000
_cell.length_c   1.000
_cell.angle_alpha   90.00
_cell.angle_beta   90.00
_cell.angle_gamma   90.00
#
_symmetry.space_group_name_H-M   'P 1'
#
loop_
_entity.id
_entity.type
_entity.pdbx_description
1 polymer ?
#
loop_
_entity_poly.entity_id
_entity_poly.type
_entity_poly.pdbx_seq_one_letter_code
_entity_poly.pdbx_strand_id
1 'polypeptide(L)'
;MTSIQSIAVTTVFGLGLAFVPAAWADPASDACAALVDARSALYSMMNAKDKSAQDALNAKVQAASTKLDSVLAGMTGAHAKVAADFKAVWDQFKATREKEIIPAIYKGDADDAKKITNGIQSERLSKMWGIMSCKVR
;
A
#
# COMPACT_ATOMS: atom_id res chain seq x y z
N MET A 1 -10.06 -78.30 10.12
CA MET A 1 -8.78 -78.27 9.38
C MET A 1 -9.13 -77.70 8.01
N THR A 2 -8.71 -76.53 7.58
CA THR A 2 -7.39 -75.91 7.61
C THR A 2 -7.52 -74.38 7.61
N SER A 3 -6.63 -73.73 8.36
CA SER A 3 -6.39 -72.29 8.41
C SER A 3 -5.44 -71.90 7.28
N ILE A 4 -5.75 -70.84 6.53
CA ILE A 4 -4.77 -70.12 5.69
C ILE A 4 -5.03 -68.62 5.84
N GLN A 5 -4.02 -67.94 6.38
CA GLN A 5 -3.96 -66.49 6.57
C GLN A 5 -3.52 -65.81 5.27
N SER A 6 -4.14 -64.69 4.93
CA SER A 6 -3.57 -63.70 4.01
C SER A 6 -3.82 -62.31 4.59
N ILE A 7 -2.77 -61.73 5.17
CA ILE A 7 -2.73 -60.34 5.60
C ILE A 7 -2.51 -59.50 4.34
N ALA A 8 -3.57 -58.90 3.82
CA ALA A 8 -3.44 -57.82 2.84
C ALA A 8 -3.09 -56.54 3.61
N VAL A 9 -1.82 -56.15 3.56
CA VAL A 9 -1.38 -54.80 3.98
C VAL A 9 -1.88 -53.82 2.93
N THR A 10 -3.03 -53.21 3.20
CA THR A 10 -3.58 -52.14 2.37
C THR A 10 -2.74 -50.88 2.64
N THR A 11 -1.74 -50.64 1.78
CA THR A 11 -1.00 -49.38 1.77
C THR A 11 -1.94 -48.28 1.30
N VAL A 12 -2.58 -47.59 2.24
CA VAL A 12 -3.32 -46.36 1.96
C VAL A 12 -2.30 -45.28 1.67
N PHE A 13 -2.01 -45.06 0.39
CA PHE A 13 -1.40 -43.83 -0.09
C PHE A 13 -2.40 -42.68 0.15
N GLY A 14 -2.34 -42.11 1.36
CA GLY A 14 -3.03 -40.88 1.68
C GLY A 14 -2.46 -39.77 0.81
N LEU A 15 -3.18 -39.40 -0.25
CA LEU A 15 -2.95 -38.21 -1.04
C LEU A 15 -3.23 -37.02 -0.13
N GLY A 16 -2.21 -36.60 0.62
CA GLY A 16 -2.25 -35.40 1.45
C GLY A 16 -2.46 -34.19 0.55
N LEU A 17 -3.71 -33.74 0.45
CA LEU A 17 -4.05 -32.39 -0.01
C LEU A 17 -3.35 -31.42 0.94
N ALA A 18 -2.16 -30.96 0.55
CA ALA A 18 -1.49 -29.85 1.20
C ALA A 18 -2.44 -28.65 1.11
N PHE A 19 -3.05 -28.29 2.23
CA PHE A 19 -3.74 -27.03 2.40
C PHE A 19 -2.65 -25.95 2.33
N VAL A 20 -2.34 -25.47 1.12
CA VAL A 20 -1.50 -24.30 0.96
C VAL A 20 -2.35 -23.14 1.47
N PRO A 21 -2.04 -22.51 2.61
CA PRO A 21 -2.74 -21.29 2.97
C PRO A 21 -2.49 -20.33 1.82
N ALA A 22 -3.58 -19.88 1.19
CA ALA A 22 -3.49 -18.78 0.25
C ALA A 22 -2.74 -17.66 0.96
N ALA A 23 -1.59 -17.28 0.43
CA ALA A 23 -0.84 -16.13 0.91
C ALA A 23 -1.67 -14.89 0.61
N TRP A 24 -2.65 -14.60 1.48
CA TRP A 24 -3.33 -13.32 1.47
C TRP A 24 -2.27 -12.29 1.80
N ALA A 25 -2.06 -11.35 0.88
CA ALA A 25 -1.29 -10.16 1.18
C ALA A 25 -1.90 -9.53 2.43
N ASP A 26 -1.05 -9.24 3.42
CA ASP A 26 -1.48 -8.56 4.64
C ASP A 26 -2.02 -7.17 4.24
N PRO A 27 -3.26 -6.78 4.61
CA PRO A 27 -3.81 -5.48 4.25
C PRO A 27 -2.93 -4.28 4.62
N ALA A 28 -2.12 -4.40 5.67
CA ALA A 28 -1.11 -3.41 6.04
C ALA A 28 0.01 -3.34 4.99
N SER A 29 0.45 -4.47 4.46
CA SER A 29 1.44 -4.53 3.38
C SER A 29 0.92 -3.90 2.08
N ASP A 30 -0.35 -4.13 1.74
CA ASP A 30 -0.99 -3.49 0.58
C ASP A 30 -1.15 -1.98 0.77
N ALA A 31 -1.50 -1.53 1.97
CA ALA A 31 -1.56 -0.12 2.32
C ALA A 31 -0.18 0.55 2.19
N CYS A 32 0.87 -0.10 2.70
CA CYS A 32 2.25 0.38 2.58
C CYS A 32 2.71 0.46 1.12
N ALA A 33 2.40 -0.54 0.30
CA ALA A 33 2.75 -0.54 -1.11
C ALA A 33 2.06 0.61 -1.87
N ALA A 34 0.75 0.78 -1.68
CA ALA A 34 0.00 1.86 -2.32
C ALA A 34 0.49 3.26 -1.86
N LEU A 35 0.86 3.41 -0.59
CA LEU A 35 1.46 4.63 -0.07
C LEU A 35 2.81 4.95 -0.74
N VAL A 36 3.68 3.95 -0.91
CA VAL A 36 4.97 4.09 -1.60
C VAL A 36 4.77 4.44 -3.07
N ASP A 37 3.81 3.82 -3.76
CA ASP A 37 3.47 4.11 -5.15
C ASP A 37 3.03 5.58 -5.32
N ALA A 38 2.12 6.05 -4.45
CA ALA A 38 1.66 7.43 -4.47
C ALA A 38 2.81 8.41 -4.20
N ARG A 39 3.70 8.09 -3.26
CA ARG A 39 4.83 8.94 -2.90
C ARG A 39 5.88 9.03 -4.01
N SER A 40 6.21 7.90 -4.61
CA SER A 40 7.18 7.80 -5.71
C SER A 40 6.68 8.53 -6.95
N ALA A 41 5.40 8.35 -7.31
CA ALA A 41 4.80 9.06 -8.43
C ALA A 41 4.82 10.57 -8.24
N LEU A 42 4.55 11.07 -7.03
CA LEU A 42 4.63 12.50 -6.72
C LEU A 42 6.06 13.03 -6.83
N TYR A 43 7.05 12.28 -6.34
CA TYR A 43 8.47 12.65 -6.52
C TYR A 43 8.86 12.71 -8.00
N SER A 44 8.45 11.73 -8.80
CA SER A 44 8.66 11.78 -10.24
C SER A 44 7.96 12.98 -10.87
N MET A 45 6.74 13.31 -10.43
CA MET A 45 5.97 14.45 -10.95
C MET A 45 6.70 15.78 -10.73
N MET A 46 7.27 16.00 -9.54
CA MET A 46 8.08 17.19 -9.23
C MET A 46 9.32 17.35 -10.11
N ASN A 47 9.85 16.25 -10.67
CA ASN A 47 11.06 16.25 -11.50
C ASN A 47 10.74 16.18 -13.00
N ALA A 48 9.47 16.05 -13.39
CA ALA A 48 9.05 16.05 -14.77
C ALA A 48 9.09 17.47 -15.35
N LYS A 49 9.63 17.59 -16.57
CA LYS A 49 9.89 18.90 -17.22
C LYS A 49 8.72 19.44 -18.01
N ASP A 50 7.88 18.56 -18.54
CA ASP A 50 6.73 18.93 -19.37
C ASP A 50 5.41 18.57 -18.69
N LYS A 51 4.38 19.32 -19.05
CA LYS A 51 3.04 19.19 -18.47
C LYS A 51 2.41 17.82 -18.75
N SER A 52 2.67 17.21 -19.90
CA SER A 52 2.09 15.90 -20.25
C SER A 52 2.60 14.80 -19.32
N ALA A 53 3.92 14.80 -19.07
CA ALA A 53 4.53 13.90 -18.09
C ALA A 53 4.01 14.17 -16.66
N GLN A 54 3.86 15.44 -16.28
CA GLN A 54 3.26 15.81 -14.98
C GLN A 54 1.81 15.31 -14.86
N ASP A 55 0.98 15.46 -15.89
CA ASP A 55 -0.42 15.01 -15.90
C ASP A 55 -0.51 13.47 -15.80
N ALA A 56 0.33 12.74 -16.54
CA ALA A 56 0.40 11.28 -16.45
C ALA A 56 0.85 10.79 -15.07
N LEU A 57 1.80 11.50 -14.43
CA LEU A 57 2.28 11.17 -13.09
C LEU A 57 1.24 11.53 -12.02
N ASN A 58 0.52 12.64 -12.17
CA ASN A 58 -0.60 12.98 -11.30
C ASN A 58 -1.68 11.89 -11.37
N ALA A 59 -2.01 11.39 -12.56
CA ALA A 59 -2.95 10.28 -12.72
C ALA A 59 -2.50 9.03 -11.92
N LYS A 60 -1.18 8.71 -11.91
CA LYS A 60 -0.62 7.62 -11.09
C LYS A 60 -0.73 7.91 -9.59
N VAL A 61 -0.47 9.15 -9.16
CA VAL A 61 -0.67 9.58 -7.77
C VAL A 61 -2.12 9.35 -7.34
N GLN A 62 -3.08 9.75 -8.17
CA GLN A 62 -4.51 9.58 -7.87
C GLN A 62 -4.91 8.10 -7.86
N ALA A 63 -4.46 7.30 -8.84
CA ALA A 63 -4.74 5.86 -8.89
C ALA A 63 -4.22 5.12 -7.65
N ALA A 64 -2.97 5.38 -7.24
CA ALA A 64 -2.39 4.81 -6.03
C ALA A 64 -3.14 5.29 -4.77
N SER A 65 -3.58 6.56 -4.74
CA SER A 65 -4.37 7.11 -3.64
C SER A 65 -5.74 6.42 -3.51
N THR A 66 -6.44 6.21 -4.62
CA THR A 66 -7.71 5.48 -4.65
C THR A 66 -7.52 4.04 -4.20
N LYS A 67 -6.43 3.37 -4.62
CA LYS A 67 -6.10 2.02 -4.14
C LYS A 67 -5.91 2.02 -2.62
N LEU A 68 -5.15 2.97 -2.07
CA LEU A 68 -4.93 3.08 -0.64
C LEU A 68 -6.23 3.33 0.14
N ASP A 69 -7.09 4.24 -0.36
CA ASP A 69 -8.41 4.48 0.24
C ASP A 69 -9.27 3.19 0.25
N SER A 70 -9.25 2.40 -0.82
CA SER A 70 -9.95 1.12 -0.89
C SER A 70 -9.39 0.07 0.06
N VAL A 71 -8.06 -0.03 0.19
CA VAL A 71 -7.43 -0.96 1.15
C VAL A 71 -7.84 -0.60 2.57
N LEU A 72 -7.75 0.68 2.95
CA LEU A 72 -8.15 1.15 4.28
C LEU A 72 -9.64 0.87 4.56
N ALA A 73 -10.51 1.04 3.57
CA ALA A 73 -11.94 0.72 3.72
C ALA A 73 -12.20 -0.79 3.93
N GLY A 74 -11.35 -1.66 3.38
CA GLY A 74 -11.41 -3.12 3.59
C GLY A 74 -10.86 -3.60 4.93
N MET A 75 -10.08 -2.78 5.63
CA MET A 75 -9.49 -3.11 6.93
C MET A 75 -10.52 -3.01 8.05
N THR A 76 -11.18 -4.13 8.34
CA THR A 76 -12.25 -4.24 9.35
C THR A 76 -11.84 -5.11 10.53
N GLY A 77 -12.73 -5.28 11.52
CA GLY A 77 -12.48 -6.12 12.69
C GLY A 77 -11.26 -5.67 13.50
N ALA A 78 -10.31 -6.58 13.74
CA ALA A 78 -9.08 -6.28 14.49
C ALA A 78 -8.23 -5.15 13.86
N HIS A 79 -8.39 -4.89 12.56
CA HIS A 79 -7.64 -3.87 11.84
C HIS A 79 -8.36 -2.51 11.77
N ALA A 80 -9.60 -2.40 12.23
CA ALA A 80 -10.41 -1.19 12.06
C ALA A 80 -9.78 0.04 12.74
N LYS A 81 -9.22 -0.12 13.95
CA LYS A 81 -8.60 0.98 14.68
C LYS A 81 -7.35 1.50 13.96
N VAL A 82 -6.45 0.61 13.54
CA VAL A 82 -5.21 1.01 12.85
C VAL A 82 -5.52 1.68 11.50
N ALA A 83 -6.54 1.21 10.78
CA ALA A 83 -6.99 1.83 9.54
C ALA A 83 -7.56 3.24 9.77
N ALA A 84 -8.36 3.44 10.83
CA ALA A 84 -8.90 4.75 11.18
C ALA A 84 -7.80 5.75 11.58
N ASP A 85 -6.85 5.34 12.41
CA ASP A 85 -5.71 6.16 12.83
C ASP A 85 -4.84 6.54 11.63
N PHE A 86 -4.57 5.59 10.74
CA PHE A 86 -3.84 5.84 9.49
C PHE A 86 -4.60 6.83 8.61
N LYS A 87 -5.90 6.59 8.41
CA LYS A 87 -6.75 7.40 7.52
C LYS A 87 -6.80 8.87 7.95
N ALA A 88 -6.84 9.15 9.26
CA ALA A 88 -6.80 10.52 9.77
C ALA A 88 -5.53 11.28 9.32
N VAL A 89 -4.37 10.63 9.33
CA VAL A 89 -3.11 11.22 8.85
C VAL A 89 -3.08 11.28 7.32
N TRP A 90 -3.55 10.23 6.65
CA TRP A 90 -3.62 10.14 5.19
C TRP A 90 -4.47 11.25 4.58
N ASP A 91 -5.62 11.58 5.16
CA ASP A 91 -6.47 12.64 4.64
C ASP A 91 -5.80 14.02 4.76
N GLN A 92 -5.01 14.27 5.82
CA GLN A 92 -4.18 15.48 5.93
C GLN A 92 -3.01 15.48 4.92
N PHE A 93 -2.39 14.32 4.71
CA PHE A 93 -1.33 14.14 3.73
C PHE A 93 -1.83 14.46 2.32
N LYS A 94 -2.99 13.89 1.93
CA LYS A 94 -3.67 14.18 0.67
C LYS A 94 -4.01 15.66 0.57
N ALA A 95 -4.60 16.25 1.60
CA ALA A 95 -5.01 17.65 1.57
C ALA A 95 -3.83 18.59 1.24
N THR A 96 -2.66 18.42 1.87
CA THR A 96 -1.47 19.21 1.51
C THR A 96 -0.96 18.91 0.10
N ARG A 97 -0.99 17.65 -0.33
CA ARG A 97 -0.62 17.29 -1.70
C ARG A 97 -1.50 18.00 -2.73
N GLU A 98 -2.82 17.92 -2.58
CA GLU A 98 -3.78 18.47 -3.53
C GLU A 98 -3.85 20.00 -3.51
N LYS A 99 -3.72 20.62 -2.33
CA LYS A 99 -3.90 22.07 -2.18
C LYS A 99 -2.61 22.88 -2.33
N GLU A 100 -1.46 22.27 -2.09
CA GLU A 100 -0.19 23.00 -2.00
C GLU A 100 0.83 22.45 -3.00
N ILE A 101 1.13 21.15 -2.93
CA ILE A 101 2.24 20.56 -3.71
C ILE A 101 1.92 20.47 -5.19
N ILE A 102 0.80 19.85 -5.57
CA ILE A 102 0.39 19.69 -6.97
C ILE A 102 0.24 21.06 -7.66
N PRO A 103 -0.40 22.07 -7.05
CA PRO A 103 -0.44 23.42 -7.61
C PRO A 103 0.95 24.06 -7.80
N ALA A 104 1.89 23.87 -6.86
CA ALA A 104 3.26 24.37 -7.00
C ALA A 104 3.99 23.73 -8.18
N ILE A 105 3.86 22.40 -8.35
CA ILE A 105 4.42 21.67 -9.50
C ILE A 105 3.91 22.25 -10.82
N TYR A 106 2.59 22.45 -10.95
CA TYR A 106 2.00 22.96 -12.18
C TYR A 106 2.34 24.42 -12.48
N LYS A 107 2.73 25.21 -11.47
CA LYS A 107 3.27 26.56 -11.64
C LYS A 107 4.74 26.57 -12.06
N GLY A 108 5.39 25.40 -12.11
CA GLY A 108 6.82 25.28 -12.35
C GLY A 108 7.68 25.60 -11.11
N ASP A 109 7.06 25.73 -9.93
CA ASP A 109 7.75 26.04 -8.68
C ASP A 109 8.20 24.77 -7.97
N ALA A 110 9.22 24.13 -8.55
CA ALA A 110 9.73 22.85 -8.06
C ALA A 110 10.37 22.96 -6.67
N ASP A 111 10.92 24.12 -6.32
CA ASP A 111 11.62 24.31 -5.04
C ASP A 111 10.62 24.46 -3.88
N ASP A 112 9.53 25.22 -4.05
CA ASP A 112 8.46 25.26 -3.06
C ASP A 112 7.76 23.90 -2.92
N ALA A 113 7.51 23.21 -4.04
CA ALA A 113 6.98 21.85 -4.01
C ALA A 113 7.86 20.89 -3.20
N LYS A 114 9.20 20.94 -3.39
CA LYS A 114 10.17 20.15 -2.63
C LYS A 114 10.20 20.52 -1.15
N LYS A 115 10.14 21.82 -0.83
CA LYS A 115 10.14 22.31 0.56
C LYS A 115 8.97 21.75 1.35
N ILE A 116 7.75 21.83 0.81
CA ILE A 116 6.54 21.30 1.46
C ILE A 116 6.62 19.77 1.57
N THR A 117 7.10 19.14 0.50
CA THR A 117 7.24 17.69 0.40
C THR A 117 8.23 17.11 1.42
N ASN A 118 9.35 17.79 1.65
CA ASN A 118 10.38 17.37 2.61
C ASN A 118 10.09 17.82 4.05
N GLY A 119 9.20 18.81 4.23
CA GLY A 119 8.72 19.27 5.54
C GLY A 119 7.50 18.48 6.00
N ILE A 120 6.38 19.18 6.19
CA ILE A 120 5.16 18.65 6.82
C ILE A 120 4.62 17.37 6.15
N GLN A 121 4.79 17.24 4.83
CA GLN A 121 4.32 16.05 4.12
C GLN A 121 5.17 14.82 4.48
N SER A 122 6.48 14.98 4.67
CA SER A 122 7.39 13.92 5.13
C SER A 122 7.10 13.48 6.57
N GLU A 123 6.81 14.43 7.47
CA GLU A 123 6.41 14.11 8.84
C GLU A 123 5.14 13.25 8.89
N ARG A 124 4.13 13.60 8.07
CA ARG A 124 2.90 12.80 7.95
C ARG A 124 3.16 11.44 7.32
N LEU A 125 4.06 11.36 6.34
CA LEU A 125 4.48 10.08 5.75
C LEU A 125 5.10 9.16 6.81
N SER A 126 6.02 9.68 7.62
CA SER A 126 6.67 8.92 8.70
C SER A 126 5.65 8.40 9.71
N LYS A 127 4.66 9.22 10.11
CA LYS A 127 3.55 8.80 10.98
C LYS A 127 2.76 7.65 10.38
N MET A 128 2.38 7.75 9.10
CA MET A 128 1.66 6.67 8.39
C MET A 128 2.47 5.38 8.35
N TRP A 129 3.78 5.45 8.08
CA TRP A 129 4.66 4.29 8.13
C TRP A 129 4.70 3.66 9.52
N GLY A 130 4.77 4.45 10.58
CA GLY A 130 4.74 3.96 11.96
C GLY A 130 3.43 3.24 12.31
N ILE A 131 2.28 3.83 11.95
CA ILE A 131 0.96 3.26 12.24
C ILE A 131 0.79 1.89 11.59
N MET A 132 1.22 1.76 10.33
CA MET A 132 1.04 0.53 9.54
C MET A 132 2.25 -0.42 9.61
N SER A 133 3.28 -0.06 10.39
CA SER A 133 4.56 -0.78 10.46
C SER A 133 5.20 -1.04 9.09
N CYS A 134 5.10 -0.05 8.18
CA CYS A 134 5.69 -0.17 6.86
C CYS A 134 7.20 -0.33 6.94
N LYS A 135 7.75 -1.31 6.22
CA LYS A 135 9.20 -1.40 6.01
C LYS A 135 9.63 -0.22 5.16
N VAL A 136 10.37 0.72 5.75
CA VAL A 136 11.06 1.78 5.01
C VAL A 136 12.12 1.06 4.17
N ARG A 137 12.00 1.15 2.83
CA ARG A 137 13.06 0.71 1.92
C ARG A 137 14.04 1.84 1.67
#